data_AF-A0A7S1JB93-F1
#
_entry.id   AF-A0A7S1JB93-F1
#
_cell.length_a   1.000
_cell.length_b   1.000
_cell.length_c   1.000
_cell.angle_alpha   90.00
_cell.angle_beta   90.00
_cell.angle_gamma   90.00
#
_symmetry.space_group_name_H-M   'P 1'
#
loop_
_entity.id
_entity.type
_entity.pdbx_description
1 polymer ?
#
loop_
_entity_poly.entity_id
_entity_poly.type
_entity_poly.pdbx_seq_one_letter_code
_entity_poly.pdbx_strand_id
1 'polypeptide(L)'
;WIRGITLHNVDVGILMKSSMLSTITDITFTTDRAEDCEGKSGHHAIDIANSGSLLVHNIHYVHANFWHSVSVSRMSHLNVITGVYGEGSSFVGDHHGYSPFMNLWDNISAA
;
A
#
# COMPACT_ATOMS: atom_id res chain seq x y z
N TRP A 1 1.01 14.06 -5.57
CA TRP A 1 -0.36 13.70 -5.20
C TRP A 1 -0.85 12.64 -6.17
N ILE A 2 -1.45 11.57 -5.66
CA ILE A 2 -2.13 10.54 -6.46
C ILE A 2 -3.52 10.40 -5.83
N ARG A 3 -4.58 10.55 -6.63
CA ARG A 3 -5.94 10.65 -6.08
C ARG A 3 -7.01 10.06 -6.99
N GLY A 4 -7.96 9.34 -6.40
CA GLY A 4 -9.22 9.00 -7.05
C GLY A 4 -9.05 8.01 -8.20
N ILE A 5 -8.12 7.06 -8.05
CA ILE A 5 -7.81 6.08 -9.10
C ILE A 5 -8.15 4.67 -8.66
N THR A 6 -8.60 3.87 -9.63
CA THR A 6 -8.77 2.44 -9.48
C THR A 6 -7.69 1.72 -10.26
N LEU A 7 -6.94 0.84 -9.60
CA LEU A 7 -5.95 -0.04 -10.22
C LEU A 7 -6.53 -1.46 -10.29
N HIS A 8 -6.61 -2.02 -11.50
CA HIS A 8 -7.21 -3.33 -11.75
C HIS A 8 -6.18 -4.31 -12.29
N ASN A 9 -6.13 -5.54 -11.74
CA ASN A 9 -5.23 -6.61 -12.15
C ASN A 9 -3.73 -6.23 -12.14
N VAL A 10 -3.30 -5.38 -11.20
CA VAL A 10 -1.90 -4.95 -11.09
C VAL A 10 -1.08 -5.91 -10.23
N ASP A 11 0.06 -6.37 -10.74
CA ASP A 11 1.03 -7.09 -9.90
C ASP A 11 1.81 -6.12 -9.00
N VAL A 12 2.15 -4.96 -9.56
CA VAL A 12 2.78 -3.84 -8.84
C VAL A 12 1.98 -2.58 -9.12
N GLY A 13 1.48 -1.93 -8.07
CA GLY A 13 0.65 -0.73 -8.14
C GLY A 13 1.46 0.56 -8.09
N ILE A 14 1.30 1.30 -7.00
CA ILE A 14 1.88 2.64 -6.81
C ILE A 14 3.31 2.51 -6.26
N LEU A 15 4.26 3.14 -6.96
CA LEU A 15 5.66 3.21 -6.53
C LEU A 15 6.01 4.67 -6.19
N MET A 16 6.19 4.96 -4.90
CA MET A 16 6.68 6.25 -4.41
C MET A 16 8.16 6.12 -4.09
N LYS A 17 9.02 6.61 -4.99
CA LYS A 17 10.48 6.55 -4.85
C LYS A 17 11.05 7.95 -4.74
N SER A 18 11.89 8.19 -3.73
CA SER A 18 12.55 9.49 -3.51
C SER A 18 11.58 10.67 -3.50
N SER A 19 10.40 10.47 -2.90
CA SER A 19 9.30 11.43 -2.88
C SER A 19 9.10 12.01 -1.48
N MET A 20 8.81 13.30 -1.41
CA MET A 20 8.55 14.01 -0.15
C MET A 20 7.23 14.78 -0.21
N LEU A 21 6.62 15.01 0.95
CA LEU A 21 5.50 15.97 1.12
C LEU A 21 4.34 15.72 0.13
N SER A 22 3.93 14.46 0.00
CA SER A 22 2.93 14.04 -0.99
C SER A 22 1.82 13.20 -0.38
N THR A 23 0.64 13.29 -0.99
CA THR A 23 -0.54 12.53 -0.57
C THR A 23 -0.90 11.46 -1.59
N ILE A 24 -1.21 10.26 -1.13
CA ILE A 24 -1.92 9.21 -1.87
C ILE A 24 -3.28 9.05 -1.20
N THR A 25 -4.37 9.21 -1.96
CA THR A 25 -5.71 9.14 -1.37
C THR A 25 -6.79 8.69 -2.32
N ASP A 26 -7.89 8.18 -1.77
CA ASP A 26 -9.06 7.73 -2.54
C ASP A 26 -8.64 6.69 -3.61
N ILE A 27 -7.91 5.64 -3.20
CA ILE A 27 -7.37 4.61 -4.09
C ILE A 27 -8.15 3.32 -3.92
N THR A 28 -8.51 2.68 -5.03
CA THR A 28 -9.10 1.33 -5.02
C THR A 28 -8.23 0.34 -5.79
N PHE A 29 -7.95 -0.81 -5.20
CA PHE A 29 -7.34 -1.96 -5.87
C PHE A 29 -8.37 -3.04 -6.09
N THR A 30 -8.47 -3.56 -7.32
CA THR A 30 -9.37 -4.66 -7.68
C THR A 30 -8.62 -5.70 -8.52
N THR A 31 -9.12 -6.93 -8.54
CA THR A 31 -8.56 -7.99 -9.38
C THR A 31 -9.63 -9.02 -9.73
N ASP A 32 -9.55 -9.52 -10.96
CA ASP A 32 -10.26 -10.71 -11.44
C ASP A 32 -9.28 -11.88 -11.67
N ARG A 33 -7.97 -11.66 -11.42
CA ARG A 33 -6.98 -12.74 -11.47
C ARG A 33 -7.21 -13.72 -10.34
N ALA A 34 -7.08 -15.01 -10.66
CA ALA A 34 -6.95 -16.04 -9.65
C ALA A 34 -5.72 -15.77 -8.77
N GLU A 35 -5.84 -16.12 -7.50
CA GLU A 35 -4.73 -16.06 -6.57
C GLU A 35 -3.69 -17.15 -6.88
N ASP A 36 -2.44 -16.88 -6.51
CA ASP A 36 -1.36 -17.87 -6.52
C ASP A 36 -1.56 -18.92 -5.42
N CYS A 37 -0.61 -19.85 -5.30
CA CYS A 37 -0.69 -20.92 -4.30
C CYS A 37 -0.65 -20.43 -2.84
N GLU A 38 -0.35 -19.16 -2.60
CA GLU A 38 -0.31 -18.53 -1.29
C GLU A 38 -1.47 -17.54 -1.08
N GLY A 39 -2.47 -17.56 -1.98
CA GLY A 39 -3.64 -16.70 -1.87
C GLY A 39 -3.35 -15.25 -2.28
N LYS A 40 -2.32 -15.00 -3.09
CA LYS A 40 -1.93 -13.65 -3.53
C LYS A 40 -2.24 -13.42 -5.00
N SER A 41 -2.81 -12.26 -5.29
CA SER A 41 -3.14 -11.79 -6.63
C SER A 41 -2.11 -10.81 -7.20
N GLY A 42 -1.18 -10.31 -6.39
CA GLY A 42 -0.11 -9.40 -6.80
C GLY A 42 0.99 -9.25 -5.74
N HIS A 43 2.10 -8.62 -6.11
CA HIS A 43 3.28 -8.49 -5.26
C HIS A 43 3.26 -7.22 -4.37
N HIS A 44 3.22 -6.02 -4.94
CA HIS A 44 3.16 -4.75 -4.19
C HIS A 44 1.99 -3.88 -4.62
N ALA A 45 1.08 -3.53 -3.71
CA ALA A 45 0.07 -2.51 -4.02
C ALA A 45 0.65 -1.10 -3.91
N ILE A 46 1.33 -0.77 -2.82
CA ILE A 46 2.02 0.50 -2.62
C ILE A 46 3.43 0.23 -2.07
N ASP A 47 4.46 0.69 -2.77
CA ASP A 47 5.86 0.67 -2.28
C ASP A 47 6.37 2.10 -2.07
N ILE A 48 6.75 2.41 -0.83
CA ILE A 48 7.29 3.69 -0.40
C ILE A 48 8.78 3.49 -0.09
N ALA A 49 9.64 3.96 -0.96
CA ALA A 49 11.08 3.79 -0.85
C ALA A 49 11.81 5.13 -0.85
N ASN A 50 12.75 5.32 0.09
CA ASN A 50 13.54 6.55 0.21
C ASN A 50 12.66 7.82 0.24
N SER A 51 11.48 7.73 0.86
CA SER A 51 10.46 8.77 0.80
C SER A 51 10.00 9.17 2.19
N GLY A 52 9.48 10.38 2.34
CA GLY A 52 9.11 10.87 3.66
C GLY A 52 8.03 11.93 3.70
N SER A 53 7.42 12.06 4.87
CA SER A 53 6.30 12.98 5.08
C SER A 53 5.17 12.75 4.08
N LEU A 54 4.88 11.48 3.76
CA LEU A 54 3.73 11.10 2.94
C LEU A 54 2.49 10.90 3.81
N LEU A 55 1.33 11.28 3.26
CA LEU A 55 0.03 10.90 3.79
C LEU A 55 -0.63 9.91 2.84
N VAL A 56 -0.79 8.66 3.28
CA VAL A 56 -1.47 7.60 2.54
C VAL A 56 -2.77 7.30 3.27
N HIS A 57 -3.91 7.64 2.65
CA HIS A 57 -5.19 7.43 3.32
C HIS A 57 -6.36 7.11 2.39
N ASN A 58 -7.42 6.52 2.95
CA ASN A 58 -8.59 6.09 2.19
C ASN A 58 -8.21 5.12 1.04
N ILE A 59 -7.61 4.00 1.43
CA ILE A 59 -7.18 2.95 0.51
C ILE A 59 -8.13 1.77 0.65
N HIS A 60 -8.66 1.28 -0.47
CA HIS A 60 -9.63 0.20 -0.50
C HIS A 60 -9.12 -0.97 -1.34
N TYR A 61 -9.07 -2.16 -0.77
CA TYR A 61 -8.77 -3.42 -1.46
C TYR A 61 -10.06 -4.21 -1.64
N VAL A 62 -10.42 -4.53 -2.88
CA VAL A 62 -11.62 -5.31 -3.20
C VAL A 62 -11.17 -6.62 -3.84
N HIS A 63 -11.26 -7.71 -3.08
CA HIS A 63 -10.78 -9.05 -3.45
C HIS A 63 -9.34 -9.10 -3.97
N ALA A 64 -8.51 -8.12 -3.58
CA ALA A 64 -7.16 -7.92 -4.09
C ALA A 64 -6.15 -8.17 -2.97
N ASN A 65 -5.63 -9.39 -2.93
CA ASN A 65 -4.62 -9.82 -1.97
C ASN A 65 -3.21 -9.59 -2.51
N PHE A 66 -2.41 -8.81 -1.79
CA PHE A 66 -1.01 -8.57 -2.13
C PHE A 66 -0.08 -9.27 -1.15
N TRP A 67 1.10 -9.65 -1.62
CA TRP A 67 2.21 -10.00 -0.74
C TRP A 67 2.54 -8.84 0.20
N HIS A 68 2.52 -7.63 -0.37
CA HIS A 68 2.77 -6.38 0.31
C HIS A 68 1.68 -5.37 -0.06
N SER A 69 0.72 -5.15 0.84
CA SER A 69 -0.30 -4.13 0.65
C SER A 69 0.34 -2.74 0.67
N VAL A 70 1.15 -2.46 1.70
CA VAL A 70 1.95 -1.23 1.76
C VAL A 70 3.32 -1.55 2.35
N SER A 71 4.36 -1.28 1.59
CA SER A 71 5.75 -1.39 2.03
C SER A 71 6.33 -0.01 2.31
N VAL A 72 7.08 0.11 3.40
CA VAL A 72 8.00 1.24 3.62
C VAL A 72 9.43 0.71 3.69
N SER A 73 10.32 1.27 2.89
CA SER A 73 11.69 0.78 2.72
C SER A 73 12.70 1.91 2.62
N ARG A 74 14.00 1.59 2.73
CA ARG A 74 15.12 2.51 2.41
C ARG A 74 15.03 3.85 3.15
N MET A 75 15.12 3.83 4.48
CA MET A 75 15.08 5.04 5.32
C MET A 75 13.81 5.89 5.16
N SER A 76 12.72 5.30 4.64
CA SER A 76 11.44 6.02 4.56
C SER A 76 10.94 6.37 5.95
N HIS A 77 10.51 7.62 6.13
CA HIS A 77 10.25 8.18 7.45
C HIS A 77 9.13 9.23 7.47
N LEU A 78 8.53 9.40 8.64
CA LEU A 78 7.46 10.38 8.88
C LEU A 78 6.24 10.18 7.97
N ASN A 79 6.04 8.97 7.46
CA ASN A 79 4.86 8.65 6.66
C ASN A 79 3.70 8.27 7.59
N VAL A 80 2.50 8.65 7.20
CA VAL A 80 1.25 8.25 7.87
C VAL A 80 0.45 7.40 6.91
N ILE A 81 0.19 6.16 7.29
CA ILE A 81 -0.64 5.21 6.55
C ILE A 81 -1.89 4.96 7.40
N THR A 82 -3.06 5.40 6.92
CA THR A 82 -4.29 5.34 7.70
C THR A 82 -5.57 5.17 6.88
N GLY A 83 -6.62 4.58 7.46
CA GLY A 83 -7.89 4.40 6.75
C GLY A 83 -7.70 3.46 5.56
N VAL A 84 -7.16 2.28 5.86
CA VAL A 84 -7.02 1.19 4.89
C VAL A 84 -8.11 0.16 5.17
N TYR A 85 -8.84 -0.21 4.14
CA TYR A 85 -10.01 -1.09 4.20
C TYR A 85 -9.85 -2.23 3.19
N GLY A 86 -10.31 -3.43 3.55
CA GLY A 86 -10.33 -4.58 2.65
C GLY A 86 -11.68 -5.29 2.69
N GLU A 87 -12.24 -5.60 1.52
CA GLU A 87 -13.38 -6.50 1.35
C GLU A 87 -12.86 -7.82 0.75
N GLY A 88 -12.89 -8.89 1.55
CA GLY A 88 -12.34 -10.19 1.15
C GLY A 88 -10.85 -10.12 0.80
N SER A 89 -10.11 -9.27 1.53
CA SER A 89 -8.71 -8.96 1.28
C SER A 89 -7.94 -8.85 2.59
N SER A 90 -6.77 -9.47 2.63
CA SER A 90 -5.80 -9.35 3.72
C SER A 90 -4.93 -8.10 3.55
N PHE A 91 -4.66 -7.41 4.65
CA PHE A 91 -3.70 -6.32 4.69
C PHE A 91 -2.35 -6.82 5.21
N VAL A 92 -1.29 -6.57 4.44
CA VAL A 92 0.09 -6.82 4.84
C VAL A 92 0.87 -5.51 4.75
N GLY A 93 1.14 -4.92 5.92
CA GLY A 93 2.03 -3.78 6.06
C GLY A 93 3.43 -4.25 6.44
N ASP A 94 4.46 -3.80 5.73
CA ASP A 94 5.82 -4.27 5.96
C ASP A 94 6.88 -3.14 5.97
N HIS A 95 7.86 -3.32 6.86
CA HIS A 95 9.06 -2.48 6.97
C HIS A 95 10.22 -3.19 6.27
N HIS A 96 10.43 -2.88 4.99
CA HIS A 96 11.36 -3.62 4.16
C HIS A 96 12.77 -3.02 4.16
N GLY A 97 13.64 -3.51 5.05
CA GLY A 97 15.10 -3.31 4.98
C GLY A 97 15.60 -1.84 5.02
N TYR A 98 16.90 -1.65 5.28
CA TYR A 98 17.51 -0.30 5.34
C TYR A 98 16.79 0.68 6.29
N SER A 99 16.33 0.15 7.44
CA SER A 99 15.85 0.90 8.60
C SER A 99 14.86 2.03 8.29
N PRO A 100 13.63 1.76 7.81
CA PRO A 100 12.55 2.74 7.87
C PRO A 100 12.25 3.09 9.34
N PHE A 101 11.93 4.34 9.64
CA PHE A 101 11.72 4.81 11.01
C PHE A 101 10.62 5.88 11.09
N MET A 102 9.94 5.96 12.24
CA MET A 102 8.90 6.95 12.49
C MET A 102 7.78 6.96 11.43
N ASN A 103 7.34 5.79 10.99
CA ASN A 103 6.13 5.64 10.18
C ASN A 103 4.96 5.27 11.09
N LEU A 104 3.83 5.95 10.93
CA LEU A 104 2.60 5.71 11.67
C LEU A 104 1.66 4.84 10.84
N TRP A 105 1.18 3.76 11.45
CA TRP A 105 0.13 2.90 10.93
C TRP A 105 -1.07 3.04 11.87
N ASP A 106 -2.22 3.44 11.35
CA ASP A 106 -3.43 3.65 12.17
C ASP A 106 -4.69 3.34 11.37
N ASN A 107 -5.80 2.98 12.02
CA ASN A 107 -7.08 2.71 11.38
C ASN A 107 -6.96 1.79 10.14
N ILE A 108 -6.35 0.63 10.35
CA ILE A 108 -6.21 -0.44 9.34
C ILE A 108 -7.26 -1.50 9.67
N SER A 109 -8.14 -1.78 8.71
CA SER A 109 -9.12 -2.85 8.80
C SER A 109 -9.06 -3.70 7.54
N ALA A 110 -8.89 -5.00 7.72
CA ALA A 110 -8.91 -5.98 6.65
C ALA A 110 -9.87 -7.09 7.10
N ALA A 111 -10.81 -7.45 6.23
CA ALA A 111 -11.86 -8.44 6.47
C ALA A 111 -11.74 -9.61 5.50
#